data_AF-A0A7X4CZL6-F1
#
_entry.id   AF-A0A7X4CZL6-F1
#
_cell.length_a   1.000
_cell.length_b   1.000
_cell.length_c   1.000
_cell.angle_alpha   90.00
_cell.angle_beta   90.00
_cell.angle_gamma   90.00
#
_symmetry.space_group_name_H-M   'P 1'
#
loop_
_entity.id
_entity.type
_entity.pdbx_description
1 polymer ?
#
loop_
_entity_poly.entity_id
_entity_poly.type
_entity_poly.pdbx_seq_one_letter_code
_entity_poly.pdbx_strand_id
1 'polypeptide(L)' 'MIAALDIGTSKVTCIIAQLLPAGQLRVVGIGKRDMKGMARGSIVNMDAARDSIANTVHIAENMTG' A
#
# COMPACT_ATOMS: atom_id res chain seq x y z
N MET A 1 10.76 -8.34 -6.31
CA MET A 1 9.53 -7.52 -6.42
C MET A 1 9.81 -6.19 -5.73
N ILE A 2 9.19 -5.12 -6.21
CA ILE A 2 9.32 -3.76 -5.67
C ILE A 2 7.92 -3.37 -5.22
N ALA A 3 7.80 -2.88 -3.98
CA ALA A 3 6.55 -2.35 -3.45
C ALA A 3 6.68 -0.84 -3.26
N ALA A 4 5.62 -0.12 -3.63
CA ALA A 4 5.46 1.31 -3.36
C ALA A 4 4.23 1.50 -2.48
N LEU A 5 4.37 2.28 -1.41
CA LEU A 5 3.28 2.60 -0.49
C LEU A 5 3.08 4.11 -0.48
N ASP A 6 1.86 4.54 -0.76
CA ASP A 6 1.41 5.93 -0.63
C ASP A 6 0.46 6.02 0.57
N ILE A 7 0.85 6.79 1.59
CA ILE A 7 0.10 6.96 2.83
C ILE A 7 -0.39 8.40 2.92
N GLY A 8 -1.62 8.61 2.46
CA GLY A 8 -2.35 9.85 2.66
C GLY A 8 -3.13 9.87 3.97
N THR A 9 -3.56 11.07 4.38
CA THR A 9 -4.45 11.22 5.54
C THR A 9 -5.80 10.52 5.34
N SER A 10 -6.29 10.46 4.11
CA SER A 10 -7.60 9.89 3.79
C SER A 10 -7.53 8.48 3.21
N LYS A 11 -6.42 8.11 2.59
CA LYS A 11 -6.28 6.85 1.84
C LYS A 11 -4.86 6.33 1.94
N VAL A 12 -4.75 5.01 1.87
CA VAL A 12 -3.48 4.31 1.73
C VAL A 12 -3.56 3.44 0.47
N THR A 13 -2.49 3.44 -0.32
CA THR A 13 -2.37 2.67 -1.56
C THR A 13 -1.06 1.91 -1.58
N CYS A 14 -1.08 0.63 -1.96
CA CYS A 14 0.10 -0.20 -2.16
C CYS A 14 0.12 -0.67 -3.61
N ILE A 15 1.27 -0.55 -4.27
CA ILE A 15 1.49 -1.09 -5.63
C ILE A 15 2.69 -2.02 -5.54
N ILE A 16 2.55 -3.22 -6.10
CA ILE A 16 3.63 -4.20 -6.20
C ILE A 16 3.96 -4.40 -7.67
N ALA A 17 5.24 -4.31 -8.01
CA ALA A 17 5.75 -4.48 -9.35
C ALA A 17 6.90 -5.50 -9.41
N GLN A 18 7.05 -6.14 -10.55
CA GLN A 18 8.17 -7.02 -10.88
C GLN A 18 9.08 -6.33 -11.89
N LEU A 19 10.39 -6.39 -11.64
CA LEU A 19 11.40 -5.94 -12.59
C LEU A 19 11.64 -7.04 -13.62
N LEU A 20 11.42 -6.73 -14.90
CA LEU A 20 11.67 -7.62 -16.02
C LEU A 20 13.14 -7.51 -16.49
N PRO A 21 13.69 -8.50 -17.21
CA PRO A 21 15.09 -8.53 -17.65
C PRO A 21 15.55 -7.30 -18.48
N ALA A 22 14.60 -6.59 -19.11
CA ALA A 22 14.86 -5.36 -19.88
C ALA A 22 14.75 -4.06 -19.05
N GLY A 23 14.71 -4.16 -17.71
CA GLY A 23 14.58 -3.00 -16.81
C GLY A 23 13.15 -2.43 -16.70
N GLN A 24 12.16 -3.04 -17.36
CA GLN A 24 10.77 -2.60 -17.28
C GLN A 24 10.12 -3.08 -15.98
N LEU A 25 9.30 -2.22 -15.37
CA LEU A 25 8.46 -2.60 -14.25
C LEU A 25 7.08 -3.02 -14.75
N ARG A 26 6.67 -4.25 -14.38
CA ARG A 26 5.29 -4.72 -14.56
C ARG A 26 4.58 -4.68 -13.24
N VAL A 27 3.47 -3.94 -13.13
CA VAL A 27 2.61 -3.99 -11.95
C VAL A 27 1.93 -5.36 -11.89
N VAL A 28 2.06 -6.02 -10.74
CA VAL A 28 1.50 -7.35 -10.48
C VAL A 28 0.48 -7.33 -9.34
N GLY A 29 0.39 -6.26 -8.55
CA GLY A 29 -0.63 -6.15 -7.50
C GLY A 29 -0.91 -4.72 -7.10
N ILE A 30 -2.17 -4.42 -6.74
CA ILE A 30 -2.61 -3.11 -6.28
C ILE A 30 -3.54 -3.27 -5.08
N GLY A 31 -3.23 -2.61 -3.97
CA GLY A 31 -4.08 -2.50 -2.80
C GLY A 31 -4.46 -1.06 -2.57
N LYS A 32 -5.72 -0.78 -2.22
CA LYS A 32 -6.18 0.56 -1.84
C LYS A 32 -7.24 0.48 -0.76
N ARG A 33 -7.11 1.29 0.28
CA ARG A 33 -8.13 1.43 1.33
C ARG A 33 -8.22 2.87 1.84
N ASP A 34 -9.30 3.14 2.55
CA ASP A 34 -9.39 4.34 3.36
C ASP A 34 -8.44 4.26 4.55
N MET A 35 -7.83 5.40 4.88
CA MET A 35 -6.88 5.49 5.99
C MET A 35 -7.64 5.71 7.29
N LYS A 36 -7.30 4.91 8.31
CA LYS A 36 -7.72 5.10 9.69
C LYS A 36 -6.49 5.43 10.54
N GLY A 37 -6.67 6.22 11.58
CA GLY A 37 -5.58 6.59 12.48
C GLY A 37 -4.65 7.69 11.99
N MET A 38 -4.98 8.35 10.87
CA MET A 38 -4.34 9.58 10.42
C MET A 38 -5.30 10.77 10.48
N ALA A 39 -4.82 11.94 10.86
CA ALA A 39 -5.52 13.21 10.73
C ALA A 39 -4.53 14.35 10.48
N ARG A 40 -4.82 15.22 9.51
CA ARG A 40 -3.99 16.39 9.15
C ARG A 40 -2.49 16.04 9.01
N GLY A 41 -2.19 14.93 8.33
CA GLY A 41 -0.81 14.47 8.12
C GLY A 41 -0.10 13.87 9.33
N SER A 42 -0.80 13.73 10.47
CA SER A 42 -0.24 13.16 11.69
C SER A 42 -0.92 11.84 12.07
N ILE A 43 -0.17 10.92 12.67
CA ILE A 43 -0.72 9.69 13.25
C ILE A 43 -1.45 10.06 14.54
N VAL A 44 -2.76 9.84 14.59
CA VAL A 44 -3.60 10.08 15.77
C VAL A 44 -4.05 8.78 16.44
N ASN A 45 -3.91 7.64 15.76
CA ASN A 45 -4.08 6.32 16.34
C ASN A 45 -3.15 5.33 15.60
N MET A 46 -2.12 4.84 16.31
CA MET A 46 -1.08 4.00 15.72
C MET A 46 -1.60 2.60 15.32
N ASP A 47 -2.42 1.97 16.16
CA ASP A 47 -2.96 0.63 15.85
C ASP A 47 -3.87 0.67 14.63
N ALA A 48 -4.76 1.66 14.55
CA ALA A 48 -5.62 1.85 13.40
C ALA A 48 -4.82 2.15 12.11
N ALA A 49 -3.74 2.94 12.22
CA ALA A 49 -2.84 3.22 11.10
C ALA A 49 -2.10 1.97 10.63
N ARG A 50 -1.55 1.20 11.58
CA ARG A 50 -0.91 -0.10 11.32
C ARG A 50 -1.86 -1.04 10.60
N ASP A 51 -3.10 -1.18 11.09
CA ASP A 51 -4.09 -2.06 10.50
C ASP A 51 -4.50 -1.61 9.09
N SER A 52 -4.71 -0.30 8.87
CA SER A 52 -5.01 0.24 7.53
C SER A 52 -3.88 -0.07 6.54
N ILE A 53 -2.62 0.12 6.95
CA ILE A 53 -1.45 -0.14 6.11
C ILE A 53 -1.30 -1.63 5.83
N ALA A 54 -1.27 -2.47 6.88
CA ALA A 54 -1.06 -3.91 6.77
C ALA A 54 -2.13 -4.56 5.89
N ASN A 55 -3.41 -4.19 6.08
CA ASN A 55 -4.49 -4.69 5.24
C ASN A 55 -4.35 -4.26 3.77
N THR A 56 -3.83 -3.05 3.51
CA THR A 56 -3.65 -2.57 2.13
C THR A 56 -2.52 -3.31 1.43
N VAL A 57 -1.42 -3.58 2.14
CA VAL A 57 -0.34 -4.42 1.64
C VAL A 57 -0.85 -5.83 1.35
N HIS A 58 -1.60 -6.42 2.28
CA HIS A 58 -2.18 -7.76 2.11
C HIS A 58 -3.09 -7.87 0.89
N ILE A 59 -3.92 -6.84 0.62
CA ILE A 59 -4.74 -6.79 -0.61
C ILE A 59 -3.86 -6.78 -1.86
N ALA A 60 -2.80 -5.97 -1.86
CA ALA A 60 -1.89 -5.91 -3.00
C ALA A 60 -1.20 -7.25 -3.24
N GLU A 61 -0.72 -7.91 -2.18
CA GLU A 61 -0.08 -9.23 -2.22
C GLU A 61 -1.03 -10.31 -2.76
N ASN A 62 -2.29 -10.33 -2.30
CA ASN A 62 -3.29 -11.31 -2.78
C ASN A 62 -3.60 -11.17 -4.28
N MET A 63 -3.30 -10.02 -4.90
CA MET A 63 -3.45 -9.81 -6.34
C MET A 63 -2.21 -10.23 -7.14
N THR A 64 -1.06 -10.49 -6.49
CA THR A 64 0.20 -10.84 -7.17
C THR A 64 0.26 -12.28 -7.70
N GLY A 65 -0.89 -12.97 -7.74
CA GLY A 65 -1.08 -14.31 -8.33
C GLY A 65 -1.46 -14.25 -9.81
#